data_AF-A0A936NSI3-F1
#
_entry.id   AF-A0A936NSI3-F1
#
_cell.length_a   1.000
_cell.length_b   1.000
_cell.length_c   1.000
_cell.angle_alpha   90.00
_cell.angle_beta   90.00
_cell.angle_gamma   90.00
#
_symmetry.space_group_name_H-M   'P 1'
#
loop_
_entity.id
_entity.type
_entity.pdbx_description
1 polymer ?
#
loop_
_entity_poly.entity_id
_entity_poly.type
_entity_poly.pdbx_seq_one_letter_code
_entity_poly.pdbx_strand_id
1 'polypeptide(L)'
;MAFGLIPIIRKLHQCNDGGANVTLDAGKSWSSIMNQPTAEIYMVDVDEQVPYRIYGPQQDNSTLIVDSLPPYSWRPTPEQTWVQGPGCETGQIRATPSERSYMVFAKVNSAGTTSKTGQEKHYWVYPQNRYGHNPKDIKYRFVRQSPIEVSPL
;
A
#
# COMPACT_ATOMS: atom_id res chain seq x y z
N MET A 1 -43.50 32.77 19.03
CA MET A 1 -43.02 31.69 18.12
C MET A 1 -41.50 31.79 18.05
N ALA A 2 -40.79 30.79 18.58
CA ALA A 2 -39.35 30.68 18.43
C ALA A 2 -39.07 29.76 17.23
N PHE A 3 -38.56 30.31 16.13
CA PHE A 3 -38.00 29.51 15.06
C PHE A 3 -36.66 28.95 15.56
N GLY A 4 -36.63 27.67 15.92
CA GLY A 4 -35.40 26.98 16.25
C GLY A 4 -34.50 26.94 15.01
N LEU A 5 -33.32 27.57 15.09
CA LEU A 5 -32.29 27.46 14.06
C LEU A 5 -31.86 26.01 13.96
N ILE A 6 -32.03 25.39 12.79
CA ILE A 6 -31.44 24.10 12.49
C ILE A 6 -29.91 24.28 12.53
N PRO A 7 -29.17 23.52 13.34
CA PRO A 7 -27.73 23.66 13.41
C PRO A 7 -27.11 23.28 12.06
N ILE A 8 -26.41 24.23 11.44
CA ILE A 8 -25.60 23.96 10.24
C ILE A 8 -24.36 23.19 10.70
N ILE A 9 -24.23 21.95 10.28
CA ILE A 9 -23.04 21.15 10.53
C ILE A 9 -21.90 21.71 9.67
N ARG A 10 -20.90 22.29 10.33
CA ARG A 10 -19.72 22.87 9.66
C ARG A 10 -18.53 21.91 9.61
N LYS A 11 -18.39 21.05 10.61
CA LYS A 11 -17.30 20.07 10.68
C LYS A 11 -17.77 18.72 10.16
N LEU A 12 -17.14 18.22 9.11
CA LEU A 12 -17.37 16.87 8.58
C LEU A 12 -16.02 16.15 8.44
N HIS A 13 -16.07 14.83 8.56
CA HIS A 13 -14.92 13.96 8.34
C HIS A 13 -15.28 12.98 7.22
N GLN A 14 -14.37 12.79 6.28
CA GLN A 14 -14.45 11.79 5.23
C GLN A 14 -13.25 10.86 5.42
N CYS A 15 -13.49 9.55 5.37
CA CYS A 15 -12.44 8.54 5.48
C CYS A 15 -12.53 7.60 4.29
N ASN A 16 -11.38 7.17 3.79
CA ASN A 16 -11.22 6.15 2.75
C ASN A 16 -9.96 5.34 3.04
N ASP A 17 -9.67 4.36 2.19
CA ASP A 17 -8.57 3.42 2.36
C ASP A 17 -7.18 4.10 2.45
N GLY A 18 -7.04 5.31 1.88
CA GLY A 18 -5.80 6.09 1.93
C GLY A 18 -5.65 6.97 3.19
N GLY A 19 -6.71 7.17 3.97
CA GLY A 19 -6.70 8.09 5.13
C GLY A 19 -7.98 8.92 5.29
N ALA A 20 -7.85 10.12 5.86
CA ALA A 20 -8.99 10.98 6.19
C ALA A 20 -8.80 12.44 5.76
N ASN A 21 -9.93 13.07 5.40
CA ASN A 21 -10.03 14.48 5.07
C ASN A 21 -11.05 15.15 6.01
N VAL A 22 -10.76 16.38 6.43
CA VAL A 22 -11.61 17.15 7.34
C VAL A 22 -12.03 18.45 6.68
N THR A 23 -13.31 18.78 6.76
CA THR A 23 -13.82 20.12 6.42
C THR A 23 -14.27 20.83 7.69
N LEU A 24 -14.10 22.15 7.73
CA LEU A 24 -14.57 23.03 8.80
C LEU A 24 -15.60 24.06 8.30
N ASP A 25 -15.99 23.99 7.03
CA ASP A 25 -16.85 24.96 6.34
C ASP A 25 -18.03 24.33 5.60
N ALA A 26 -18.52 23.19 6.12
CA ALA A 26 -19.63 22.41 5.57
C ALA A 26 -19.34 21.84 4.16
N GLY A 27 -18.09 21.45 3.91
CA GLY A 27 -17.68 20.76 2.68
C GLY A 27 -17.29 21.67 1.53
N LYS A 28 -17.11 22.98 1.75
CA LYS A 28 -16.62 23.90 0.70
C LYS A 28 -15.13 23.72 0.45
N SER A 29 -14.37 23.41 1.49
CA SER A 29 -12.96 23.04 1.41
C SER A 29 -12.64 21.86 2.35
N TRP A 30 -11.60 21.11 2.00
CA TRP A 30 -11.17 19.92 2.72
C TRP A 30 -9.66 19.96 2.96
N SER A 31 -9.21 19.43 4.09
CA SER A 31 -7.78 19.21 4.35
C SER A 31 -7.20 18.22 3.33
N SER A 32 -5.89 18.29 3.11
CA SER A 32 -5.16 17.19 2.47
C SER A 32 -5.28 15.92 3.32
N ILE A 33 -5.22 14.76 2.68
CA ILE A 33 -5.10 13.45 3.34
C ILE A 33 -3.68 13.23 3.89
N MET A 34 -2.71 13.95 3.34
CA MET A 34 -1.28 13.77 3.63
C MET A 34 -0.81 14.39 4.95
N ASN A 35 -1.70 15.04 5.71
CA ASN A 35 -1.34 15.69 6.96
C ASN A 35 -1.50 14.77 8.19
N GLN A 36 -1.77 13.48 7.98
CA GLN A 36 -1.95 12.48 9.02
C GLN A 36 -1.18 11.19 8.68
N PRO A 37 -0.43 10.61 9.62
CA PRO A 37 0.23 9.32 9.41
C PRO A 37 -0.79 8.18 9.56
N THR A 38 -1.47 7.84 8.47
CA THR A 38 -2.52 6.80 8.43
C THR A 38 -2.04 5.46 7.85
N ALA A 39 -0.76 5.36 7.48
CA ALA A 39 -0.22 4.14 6.90
C ALA A 39 -0.22 2.98 7.92
N GLU A 40 -0.88 1.89 7.56
CA GLU A 40 -0.80 0.62 8.28
C GLU A 40 0.06 -0.35 7.47
N ILE A 41 1.21 -0.75 8.03
CA ILE A 41 2.21 -1.60 7.38
C ILE A 41 2.46 -2.81 8.29
N TYR A 42 2.13 -4.01 7.81
CA TYR A 42 2.29 -5.23 8.59
C TYR A 42 3.65 -5.93 8.38
N MET A 43 4.31 -5.64 7.25
CA MET A 43 5.60 -6.24 6.90
C MET A 43 6.45 -5.23 6.13
N VAL A 44 7.75 -5.34 6.34
CA VAL A 44 8.77 -4.56 5.65
C VAL A 44 9.87 -5.48 5.14
N ASP A 45 10.48 -5.11 4.03
CA ASP A 45 11.66 -5.78 3.48
C ASP A 45 12.64 -4.74 2.93
N VAL A 46 13.90 -5.12 2.76
CA VAL A 46 14.95 -4.23 2.26
C VAL A 46 15.70 -4.86 1.10
N ASP A 47 16.13 -4.04 0.14
CA ASP A 47 17.02 -4.51 -0.93
C ASP A 47 18.50 -4.46 -0.52
N GLU A 48 19.36 -4.92 -1.42
CA GLU A 48 20.81 -4.96 -1.22
C GLU A 48 21.54 -3.71 -1.78
N GLN A 49 20.80 -2.65 -2.16
CA GLN A 49 21.40 -1.43 -2.70
C GLN A 49 22.12 -0.63 -1.59
N VAL A 50 22.97 0.33 -1.98
CA VAL A 50 23.59 1.28 -1.05
C VAL A 50 23.43 2.71 -1.59
N PRO A 51 22.60 3.56 -0.96
CA PRO A 51 21.69 3.26 0.15
C PRO A 51 20.62 2.23 -0.23
N TYR A 52 20.23 1.39 0.73
CA TYR A 52 19.18 0.40 0.51
C TYR A 52 17.81 1.07 0.49
N ARG A 53 16.82 0.40 -0.09
CA ARG A 53 15.41 0.81 -0.06
C ARG A 53 14.61 -0.05 0.89
N ILE A 54 13.58 0.56 1.47
CA ILE A 54 12.62 -0.07 2.38
C ILE A 54 11.30 -0.20 1.61
N TYR A 55 10.75 -1.40 1.61
CA TYR A 55 9.52 -1.74 0.91
C TYR A 55 8.44 -2.10 1.93
N GLY A 56 7.27 -1.48 1.83
CA GLY A 56 6.16 -1.67 2.76
C GLY A 56 4.81 -1.62 2.05
N PRO A 57 4.11 -2.76 1.87
CA PRO A 57 2.74 -2.75 1.39
C PRO A 57 1.80 -2.12 2.43
N GLN A 58 1.18 -0.99 2.09
CA GLN A 58 0.18 -0.35 2.95
C GLN A 58 -1.15 -1.12 2.88
N GLN A 59 -1.84 -1.22 4.01
CA GLN A 59 -3.19 -1.79 4.08
C GLN A 59 -4.19 -0.94 3.29
N ASP A 60 -5.00 -1.60 2.47
CA ASP A 60 -5.97 -1.02 1.52
C ASP A 60 -5.42 0.15 0.67
N ASN A 61 -4.11 0.18 0.45
CA ASN A 61 -3.46 1.20 -0.36
C ASN A 61 -2.23 0.62 -1.05
N SER A 62 -1.42 1.48 -1.66
CA SER A 62 -0.30 1.11 -2.48
C SER A 62 0.87 0.55 -1.67
N THR A 63 1.73 -0.23 -2.34
CA THR A 63 3.06 -0.49 -1.78
C THR A 63 3.90 0.77 -1.82
N LEU A 64 4.53 1.10 -0.70
CA LEU A 64 5.44 2.24 -0.57
C LEU A 64 6.89 1.74 -0.63
N ILE A 65 7.72 2.44 -1.39
CA ILE A 65 9.17 2.24 -1.43
C ILE A 65 9.81 3.55 -0.99
N VAL A 66 10.68 3.48 0.02
CA VAL A 66 11.37 4.64 0.59
C VAL A 66 12.87 4.37 0.61
N ASP A 67 13.68 5.36 0.23
CA ASP A 67 15.13 5.24 0.37
C ASP A 67 15.53 5.31 1.86
N SER A 68 16.48 4.47 2.28
CA SER A 68 17.00 4.47 3.67
C SER A 68 17.73 5.74 4.05
N LEU A 69 18.23 6.47 3.05
CA LEU A 69 18.82 7.79 3.20
C LEU A 69 18.07 8.80 2.33
N PRO A 70 18.00 10.08 2.74
CA PRO A 70 17.40 11.11 1.91
C PRO A 70 18.03 11.13 0.51
N PRO A 71 17.24 10.98 -0.57
CA PRO A 71 17.77 10.98 -1.94
C PRO A 71 18.27 12.37 -2.37
N TYR A 72 17.91 13.41 -1.61
CA TYR A 72 18.26 14.80 -1.88
C TYR A 72 18.86 15.47 -0.63
N SER A 73 19.71 16.46 -0.86
CA SER A 73 20.37 17.25 0.20
C SER A 73 19.46 18.27 0.88
N TRP A 74 18.36 18.66 0.24
CA TRP A 74 17.33 19.53 0.81
C TRP A 74 16.27 18.69 1.54
N ARG A 75 15.33 19.34 2.24
CA ARG A 75 14.25 18.64 2.99
C ARG A 75 13.00 18.46 2.11
N PRO A 76 12.84 17.32 1.41
CA PRO A 76 11.62 17.02 0.68
C PRO A 76 10.41 16.93 1.62
N THR A 77 9.21 17.21 1.09
CA THR A 77 7.98 16.81 1.77
C THR A 77 7.92 15.29 1.83
N PRO A 78 7.20 14.69 2.79
CA PRO A 78 7.10 13.24 2.89
C PRO A 78 6.72 12.60 1.54
N GLU A 79 5.78 13.19 0.80
CA GLU A 79 5.29 12.69 -0.50
C GLU A 79 6.35 12.59 -1.58
N GLN A 80 7.41 13.38 -1.46
CA GLN A 80 8.52 13.40 -2.40
C GLN A 80 9.61 12.38 -2.05
N THR A 81 9.48 11.66 -0.93
CA THR A 81 10.48 10.68 -0.47
C THR A 81 10.13 9.23 -0.78
N TRP A 82 8.86 8.95 -1.10
CA TRP A 82 8.43 7.60 -1.44
C TRP A 82 7.99 7.49 -2.90
N VAL A 83 8.06 6.29 -3.42
CA VAL A 83 7.47 5.92 -4.72
C VAL A 83 6.51 4.76 -4.53
N GLN A 84 5.52 4.68 -5.41
CA GLN A 84 4.62 3.53 -5.48
C GLN A 84 5.38 2.31 -6.03
N GLY A 85 5.42 1.24 -5.25
CA GLY A 85 5.90 -0.07 -5.64
C GLY A 85 4.87 -0.87 -6.44
N PRO A 86 5.24 -2.06 -6.94
CA PRO A 86 4.39 -2.91 -7.75
C PRO A 86 3.50 -3.80 -6.87
N GLY A 87 2.60 -4.57 -7.50
CA GLY A 87 1.67 -5.41 -6.76
C GLY A 87 0.47 -4.64 -6.22
N CYS A 88 -0.25 -5.25 -5.29
CA CYS A 88 -1.48 -4.74 -4.69
C CYS A 88 -1.29 -4.05 -3.32
N GLU A 89 -2.38 -3.99 -2.57
CA GLU A 89 -2.51 -3.64 -1.15
C GLU A 89 -2.39 -4.89 -0.27
N THR A 90 -1.78 -4.77 0.92
CA THR A 90 -1.59 -5.84 1.92
C THR A 90 -0.82 -7.08 1.44
N GLY A 91 0.17 -7.58 2.19
CA GLY A 91 0.78 -8.86 1.83
C GLY A 91 2.21 -9.03 2.30
N GLN A 92 2.84 -10.12 1.86
CA GLN A 92 4.26 -10.35 2.08
C GLN A 92 5.07 -9.63 1.00
N ILE A 93 6.16 -9.01 1.41
CA ILE A 93 7.04 -8.25 0.53
C ILE A 93 8.43 -8.89 0.57
N ARG A 94 9.05 -9.08 -0.61
CA ARG A 94 10.41 -9.62 -0.74
C ARG A 94 11.18 -8.94 -1.88
N ALA A 95 12.01 -7.96 -1.55
CA ALA A 95 12.92 -7.34 -2.48
C ALA A 95 13.88 -8.41 -3.06
N THR A 96 14.12 -8.37 -4.37
CA THR A 96 15.04 -9.32 -5.00
C THR A 96 16.46 -8.75 -5.06
N PRO A 97 17.51 -9.56 -4.87
CA PRO A 97 18.91 -9.10 -4.86
C PRO A 97 19.38 -8.45 -6.16
N SER A 98 18.83 -8.85 -7.31
CA SER A 98 19.28 -8.30 -8.59
C SER A 98 18.69 -6.92 -8.82
N GLU A 99 19.53 -5.92 -9.10
CA GLU A 99 19.12 -4.54 -9.46
C GLU A 99 18.08 -4.44 -10.60
N ARG A 100 17.82 -5.53 -11.33
CA ARG A 100 17.02 -5.57 -12.57
C ARG A 100 15.52 -5.73 -12.35
N SER A 101 15.09 -6.14 -11.17
CA SER A 101 13.69 -6.34 -10.80
C SER A 101 13.50 -6.24 -9.30
N TYR A 102 12.27 -6.03 -8.84
CA TYR A 102 11.86 -6.25 -7.44
C TYR A 102 10.53 -7.01 -7.45
N MET A 103 10.33 -7.86 -6.45
CA MET A 103 9.17 -8.73 -6.36
C MET A 103 8.32 -8.34 -5.15
N VAL A 104 7.04 -8.09 -5.37
CA VAL A 104 6.11 -7.66 -4.33
C VAL A 104 4.88 -8.53 -4.40
N PHE A 105 4.67 -9.34 -3.37
CA PHE A 105 3.44 -10.14 -3.27
C PHE A 105 2.44 -9.43 -2.40
N ALA A 106 1.75 -8.50 -3.01
CA ALA A 106 0.57 -7.96 -2.38
C ALA A 106 -0.69 -8.69 -2.86
N LYS A 107 -1.48 -9.06 -1.84
CA LYS A 107 -2.78 -9.72 -1.81
C LYS A 107 -2.80 -11.22 -2.13
N VAL A 108 -3.75 -11.87 -1.47
CA VAL A 108 -4.06 -13.32 -1.50
C VAL A 108 -3.84 -13.93 -2.87
N ASN A 109 -3.01 -14.97 -2.94
CA ASN A 109 -2.81 -15.82 -4.13
C ASN A 109 -2.14 -15.17 -5.34
N SER A 110 -1.67 -13.90 -5.28
CA SER A 110 -0.95 -13.25 -6.37
C SER A 110 0.44 -12.78 -5.98
N ALA A 111 1.40 -12.98 -6.87
CA ALA A 111 2.67 -12.27 -6.93
C ALA A 111 2.60 -11.19 -7.99
N GLY A 112 3.09 -9.99 -7.70
CA GLY A 112 3.50 -9.01 -8.71
C GLY A 112 5.01 -8.94 -8.76
N THR A 113 5.62 -8.93 -9.94
CA THR A 113 7.01 -8.50 -10.10
C THR A 113 7.05 -7.38 -11.11
N THR A 114 7.85 -6.36 -10.86
CA THR A 114 8.14 -5.35 -11.87
C THR A 114 9.61 -5.40 -12.24
N SER A 115 9.88 -5.12 -13.52
CA SER A 115 11.24 -4.96 -14.02
C SER A 115 11.63 -3.49 -14.05
N LYS A 116 12.90 -3.16 -14.34
CA LYS A 116 13.33 -1.76 -14.61
C LYS A 116 12.47 -1.01 -15.65
N THR A 117 11.68 -1.72 -16.46
CA THR A 117 10.79 -1.13 -17.46
C THR A 117 9.45 -0.62 -16.90
N GLY A 118 9.16 -0.85 -15.61
CA GLY A 118 7.89 -0.52 -14.98
C GLY A 118 6.74 -1.47 -15.35
N GLN A 119 7.01 -2.51 -16.14
CA GLN A 119 6.02 -3.54 -16.49
C GLN A 119 5.88 -4.56 -15.37
N GLU A 120 4.63 -4.78 -14.95
CA GLU A 120 4.28 -5.78 -13.95
C GLU A 120 3.92 -7.13 -14.59
N LYS A 121 4.37 -8.21 -13.95
CA LYS A 121 3.94 -9.57 -14.27
C LYS A 121 3.29 -10.20 -13.05
N HIS A 122 2.06 -10.67 -13.23
CA HIS A 122 1.30 -11.35 -12.18
C HIS A 122 1.50 -12.87 -12.24
N TYR A 123 1.76 -13.48 -11.09
CA TYR A 123 1.76 -14.94 -10.90
C TYR A 123 0.67 -15.33 -9.92
N TRP A 124 -0.17 -16.29 -10.29
CA TRP A 124 -1.27 -16.73 -9.43
C TRP A 124 -0.98 -18.11 -8.87
N VAL A 125 -1.08 -18.23 -7.54
CA VAL A 125 -1.10 -19.51 -6.84
C VAL A 125 -2.56 -19.96 -6.73
N TYR A 126 -2.87 -21.12 -7.29
CA TYR A 126 -4.23 -21.67 -7.36
C TYR A 126 -5.04 -21.55 -6.04
N PRO A 127 -6.36 -21.23 -6.08
CA PRO A 127 -7.13 -20.77 -7.23
C PRO A 127 -7.01 -19.24 -7.43
N GLN A 128 -7.16 -18.79 -8.67
CA GLN A 128 -7.08 -17.37 -9.02
C GLN A 128 -8.23 -16.55 -8.42
N ASN A 129 -9.41 -17.17 -8.21
CA ASN A 129 -10.54 -16.56 -7.53
C ASN A 129 -11.04 -17.49 -6.43
N ARG A 130 -11.28 -16.94 -5.24
CA ARG A 130 -11.81 -17.65 -4.07
C ARG A 130 -13.23 -17.22 -3.72
N TYR A 131 -13.66 -16.06 -4.21
CA TYR A 131 -15.00 -15.54 -3.94
C TYR A 131 -16.04 -16.46 -4.58
N GLY A 132 -17.04 -16.87 -3.79
CA GLY A 132 -18.10 -17.78 -4.25
C GLY A 132 -17.74 -19.28 -4.23
N HIS A 133 -16.51 -19.66 -3.83
CA HIS A 133 -16.13 -21.06 -3.72
C HIS A 133 -16.32 -21.60 -2.30
N ASN A 134 -16.80 -22.83 -2.17
CA ASN A 134 -16.88 -23.49 -0.87
C ASN A 134 -15.45 -23.67 -0.32
N PRO A 135 -15.16 -23.27 0.94
CA PRO A 135 -13.83 -23.43 1.53
C PRO A 135 -13.27 -24.84 1.39
N LYS A 136 -14.10 -25.89 1.45
CA LYS A 136 -13.65 -27.29 1.34
C LYS A 136 -12.96 -27.60 0.00
N ASP A 137 -13.36 -26.91 -1.07
CA ASP A 137 -12.87 -27.14 -2.44
C ASP A 137 -11.63 -26.28 -2.78
N ILE A 138 -11.24 -25.37 -1.87
CA ILE A 138 -10.06 -24.52 -2.03
C ILE A 138 -8.81 -25.27 -1.55
N LYS A 139 -7.90 -25.59 -2.48
CA LYS A 139 -6.64 -26.30 -2.20
C LYS A 139 -5.72 -25.54 -1.24
N TYR A 140 -5.48 -24.26 -1.49
CA TYR A 140 -4.64 -23.40 -0.65
C TYR A 140 -5.46 -22.25 -0.07
N ARG A 141 -5.56 -22.20 1.27
CA ARG A 141 -6.47 -21.31 2.01
C ARG A 141 -5.73 -20.17 2.71
N PHE A 142 -4.80 -19.51 2.01
CA PHE A 142 -4.06 -18.37 2.54
C PHE A 142 -4.99 -17.28 3.12
N VAL A 143 -4.66 -16.67 4.26
CA VAL A 143 -5.51 -15.65 4.87
C VAL A 143 -4.84 -14.29 4.68
N ARG A 144 -5.34 -13.50 3.71
CA ARG A 144 -4.81 -12.17 3.32
C ARG A 144 -3.32 -12.07 2.95
N GLN A 145 -2.52 -13.10 3.21
CA GLN A 145 -1.09 -13.17 2.98
C GLN A 145 -0.72 -14.57 2.49
N SER A 146 0.06 -14.63 1.41
CA SER A 146 0.62 -15.89 0.91
C SER A 146 2.08 -15.95 1.38
N PRO A 147 2.53 -17.04 2.02
CA PRO A 147 3.92 -17.22 2.39
C PRO A 147 4.80 -17.31 1.13
N ILE A 148 5.86 -16.53 1.07
CA ILE A 148 6.81 -16.46 -0.04
C ILE A 148 8.24 -16.40 0.47
N GLU A 149 9.15 -16.90 -0.35
CA GLU A 149 10.57 -16.69 -0.17
C GLU A 149 11.22 -16.68 -1.55
N VAL A 150 12.24 -15.84 -1.73
CA VAL A 150 13.06 -15.83 -2.93
C VAL A 150 14.11 -16.92 -2.76
N SER A 151 14.25 -17.81 -3.75
CA SER A 151 15.31 -18.81 -3.70
C SER A 151 16.66 -18.10 -3.56
N PRO A 152 17.52 -18.50 -2.60
CA PRO A 152 18.92 -18.11 -2.66
C PRO A 152 19.47 -18.66 -3.98
N LEU A 153 20.16 -17.82 -4.74
CA LEU A 153 20.87 -18.24 -5.95
C LEU A 153 22.08 -19.11 -5.59
#